data_AF-A0A812JY45-F1
#
_entry.id   AF-A0A812JY45-F1
#
_cell.length_a   1.000
_cell.length_b   1.000
_cell.length_c   1.000
_cell.angle_alpha   90.00
_cell.angle_beta   90.00
_cell.angle_gamma   90.00
#
_symmetry.space_group_name_H-M   'P 1'
#
loop_
_entity.id
_entity.type
_entity.pdbx_description
1 polymer ?
#
loop_
_entity_poly.entity_id
_entity_poly.type
_entity_poly.pdbx_seq_one_letter_code
_entity_poly.pdbx_strand_id
1 'polypeptide(L)'
;MAGGPEFQHYAELAFWLGCGPLAKLLVHLSERAARSEPLAEPTATTADAEVGAAKTTREYILYFDVWRSICVALVVITHSNEAYAEWNVFAVQAWVLPYLELISGTLCAVSKRGVLDYMAKLLLYTSAGCLMNLLACSARGSPQWWSDTALNVAFQLGFTFQLAIFGLLMAPLRWQLSDPQKASSRTRWNIGIFGSLALCLFGAILMEVLLNKSSEGLKSTTDYVLIPALECLLHVLMLCVLAEHLPMRWKGFLGHASWLFLYSTRLARRQPRPLGPELHLGEVFFWAFTTKLVPMAGQEAIGRVMTKLWPFLLVACGLLLRPGVFGRMDQYPWDSFADRVRMYLCEFIACMAFLTIPVSNLPDKLAFPQSWRRHMVWLNWWSLLAFMSHKAFYYLVDGIWPWYCMVLTVYGCAFLCFLVWRPREMEEAGENASWTGSPRAVELVQVSASFTSAEG
;
A
#
# COMPACT_ATOMS: atom_id res chain seq x y z
N MET A 1 12.20 -15.26 15.67
CA MET A 1 10.78 -14.84 15.54
C MET A 1 9.93 -15.75 16.41
N ALA A 2 9.66 -15.36 17.66
CA ALA A 2 8.85 -16.19 18.56
C ALA A 2 7.42 -15.64 18.59
N GLY A 3 6.59 -16.06 17.64
CA GLY A 3 5.15 -15.97 17.84
C GLY A 3 4.81 -16.95 18.98
N GLY A 4 4.25 -16.44 20.07
CA GLY A 4 3.73 -17.30 21.13
C GLY A 4 2.63 -18.23 20.58
N PRO A 5 2.18 -19.24 21.36
CA PRO A 5 1.12 -20.16 20.95
C PRO A 5 -0.14 -19.46 20.42
N GLU A 6 -0.43 -18.25 20.88
CA GLU A 6 -1.55 -17.42 20.40
C GLU A 6 -1.47 -17.05 18.91
N PHE A 7 -0.26 -16.97 18.33
CA PHE A 7 -0.06 -16.66 16.91
C PHE A 7 -0.34 -17.85 15.97
N GLN A 8 -0.35 -19.09 16.48
CA GLN A 8 -0.60 -20.27 15.64
C GLN A 8 -2.03 -20.30 15.10
N HIS A 9 -3.03 -19.95 15.91
CA HIS A 9 -4.42 -19.92 15.46
C HIS A 9 -4.69 -18.84 14.42
N TYR A 10 -4.09 -17.65 14.58
CA TYR A 10 -4.17 -16.58 13.57
C TYR A 10 -3.54 -17.01 12.24
N ALA A 11 -2.39 -17.68 12.32
CA ALA A 11 -1.66 -18.16 11.17
C ALA A 11 -2.42 -19.23 10.36
N GLU A 12 -3.02 -20.20 11.05
CA GLU A 12 -3.85 -21.24 10.43
C GLU A 12 -5.09 -20.62 9.76
N LEU A 13 -5.77 -19.70 10.43
CA LEU A 13 -6.92 -19.00 9.86
C LEU A 13 -6.54 -18.20 8.61
N ALA A 14 -5.46 -17.41 8.68
CA ALA A 14 -4.96 -16.65 7.55
C ALA A 14 -4.60 -17.57 6.36
N PHE A 15 -3.98 -18.72 6.62
CA PHE A 15 -3.66 -19.70 5.60
C PHE A 15 -4.92 -20.24 4.90
N TRP A 16 -5.95 -20.64 5.66
CA TRP A 16 -7.20 -21.14 5.10
C TRP A 16 -7.99 -20.08 4.33
N LEU A 17 -8.02 -18.85 4.84
CA LEU A 17 -8.64 -17.71 4.14
C LEU A 17 -7.86 -17.35 2.87
N GLY A 18 -6.54 -17.47 2.90
CA GLY A 18 -5.62 -16.96 1.89
C GLY A 18 -5.29 -17.92 0.77
N CYS A 19 -5.39 -19.23 0.99
CA CYS A 19 -4.89 -20.26 0.07
C CYS A 19 -5.99 -21.20 -0.48
N GLY A 20 -7.28 -20.83 -0.38
CA GLY A 20 -8.37 -21.80 -0.53
C GLY A 20 -9.64 -21.33 -1.27
N PRO A 21 -10.81 -21.94 -0.93
CA PRO A 21 -12.11 -21.69 -1.57
C PRO A 21 -12.55 -20.22 -1.58
N LEU A 22 -12.11 -19.42 -0.60
CA LEU A 22 -12.46 -17.99 -0.50
C LEU A 22 -11.84 -17.17 -1.62
N ALA A 23 -10.56 -17.39 -1.95
CA ALA A 23 -9.90 -16.71 -3.07
C ALA A 23 -10.61 -17.06 -4.39
N LYS A 24 -10.95 -18.35 -4.58
CA LYS A 24 -11.71 -18.82 -5.75
C LYS A 24 -13.11 -18.24 -5.81
N LEU A 25 -13.80 -18.14 -4.67
CA LEU A 25 -15.11 -17.51 -4.55
C LEU A 25 -15.04 -16.02 -4.91
N LEU A 26 -14.05 -15.28 -4.40
CA LEU A 26 -13.89 -13.86 -4.69
C LEU A 26 -13.54 -13.60 -6.16
N VAL A 27 -12.72 -14.45 -6.79
CA VAL A 27 -12.51 -14.42 -8.24
C VAL A 27 -13.83 -14.65 -8.97
N HIS A 28 -14.60 -15.67 -8.60
CA HIS A 28 -15.88 -15.96 -9.23
C HIS A 28 -16.91 -14.82 -9.06
N LEU A 29 -16.98 -14.22 -7.86
CA LEU A 29 -17.83 -13.07 -7.59
C LEU A 29 -17.38 -11.82 -8.36
N SER A 30 -16.07 -11.58 -8.45
CA SER A 30 -15.49 -10.50 -9.26
C SER A 30 -15.85 -10.67 -10.74
N GLU A 31 -15.72 -11.88 -11.29
CA GLU A 31 -16.13 -12.18 -12.66
C GLU A 31 -17.63 -12.00 -12.89
N ARG A 32 -18.48 -12.41 -11.94
CA ARG A 32 -19.93 -12.17 -12.02
C ARG A 32 -20.27 -10.67 -11.97
N ALA A 33 -19.62 -9.92 -11.09
CA ALA A 33 -19.78 -8.46 -11.00
C ALA A 33 -19.37 -7.78 -12.33
N ALA A 34 -18.25 -8.20 -12.91
CA ALA A 34 -17.79 -7.67 -14.21
C ALA A 34 -18.73 -8.01 -15.38
N ARG A 35 -19.50 -9.11 -15.30
CA ARG A 35 -20.47 -9.52 -16.33
C ARG A 35 -21.87 -8.93 -16.13
N SER A 36 -22.18 -8.36 -14.96
CA SER A 36 -23.53 -7.87 -14.62
C SER A 36 -23.77 -6.40 -14.96
N GLU A 37 -22.77 -5.70 -15.50
CA GLU A 37 -22.97 -4.43 -16.22
C GLU A 37 -22.89 -4.73 -17.74
N PRO A 38 -24.00 -4.53 -18.46
CA PRO A 38 -24.46 -3.17 -18.74
C PRO A 38 -25.92 -2.97 -18.33
N LEU A 39 -26.15 -2.18 -17.29
CA LEU A 39 -27.37 -1.38 -17.23
C LEU A 39 -27.35 -0.54 -18.50
N ALA A 40 -28.34 -0.75 -19.38
CA ALA A 40 -28.48 -0.07 -20.66
C ALA A 40 -28.03 1.37 -20.52
N GLU A 41 -26.91 1.72 -21.16
CA GLU A 41 -26.52 3.12 -21.28
C GLU A 41 -27.73 3.84 -21.88
N PRO A 42 -28.28 4.87 -21.21
CA PRO A 42 -29.35 5.66 -21.80
C PRO A 42 -28.82 6.11 -23.15
N THR A 43 -29.53 5.74 -24.22
CA THR A 43 -29.13 5.90 -25.60
C THR A 43 -28.71 7.34 -25.82
N ALA A 44 -27.41 7.61 -25.68
CA ALA A 44 -26.88 8.94 -25.80
C ALA A 44 -27.13 9.34 -27.26
N THR A 45 -27.87 10.42 -27.45
CA THR A 45 -28.14 10.98 -28.76
C THR A 45 -26.83 11.10 -29.53
N THR A 46 -26.81 10.57 -30.75
CA THR A 46 -25.63 10.37 -31.60
C THR A 46 -24.78 11.63 -31.85
N ALA A 47 -25.29 12.81 -31.51
CA ALA A 47 -24.58 14.09 -31.62
C ALA A 47 -23.58 14.36 -30.46
N ASP A 48 -23.79 13.80 -29.26
CA ASP A 48 -22.90 14.03 -28.10
C ASP A 48 -21.79 12.97 -27.96
N ALA A 49 -21.92 11.85 -28.69
CA ALA A 49 -21.00 10.72 -28.62
C ALA A 49 -19.65 10.98 -29.33
N GLU A 50 -19.61 11.84 -30.36
CA GLU A 50 -18.37 12.10 -31.12
C GLU A 50 -17.43 13.12 -30.44
N VAL A 51 -17.95 13.99 -29.57
CA VAL A 51 -17.13 15.03 -28.90
C VAL A 51 -16.59 14.55 -27.54
N GLY A 52 -17.23 13.58 -26.89
CA GLY A 52 -16.91 13.17 -25.52
C GLY A 52 -15.98 11.95 -25.35
N ALA A 53 -15.78 11.12 -26.39
CA ALA A 53 -15.10 9.83 -26.26
C ALA A 53 -13.57 9.89 -26.39
N ALA A 54 -12.93 10.97 -25.93
CA ALA A 54 -11.49 10.97 -25.72
C ALA A 54 -11.17 9.92 -24.65
N LYS A 55 -10.80 8.70 -25.08
CA LYS A 55 -10.31 7.64 -24.20
C LYS A 55 -9.21 8.24 -23.33
N THR A 56 -9.55 8.53 -22.07
CA THR A 56 -8.58 8.91 -21.04
C THR A 56 -7.63 7.74 -20.88
N THR A 57 -6.51 7.80 -21.59
CA THR A 57 -5.47 6.79 -21.55
C THR A 57 -4.97 6.76 -20.12
N ARG A 58 -5.09 5.59 -19.49
CA ARG A 58 -4.68 5.38 -18.10
C ARG A 58 -3.22 5.80 -17.97
N GLU A 59 -2.98 6.85 -17.18
CA GLU A 59 -1.62 7.27 -16.89
C GLU A 59 -0.93 6.15 -16.11
N TYR A 60 0.09 5.56 -16.73
CA TYR A 60 0.87 4.52 -16.11
C TYR A 60 1.97 5.18 -15.28
N ILE A 61 1.92 4.98 -13.97
CA ILE A 61 2.79 5.67 -13.02
C ILE A 61 4.05 4.82 -12.80
N LEU A 62 4.98 4.91 -13.74
CA LEU A 62 6.24 4.14 -13.73
C LEU A 62 7.07 4.37 -12.46
N TYR A 63 6.99 5.57 -11.90
CA TYR A 63 7.59 5.93 -10.62
C TYR A 63 7.23 4.93 -9.49
N PHE A 64 5.96 4.52 -9.38
CA PHE A 64 5.53 3.58 -8.33
C PHE A 64 6.05 2.16 -8.56
N ASP A 65 6.18 1.74 -9.82
CA ASP A 65 6.65 0.39 -10.13
C ASP A 65 8.15 0.24 -9.81
N VAL A 66 8.94 1.28 -10.09
CA VAL A 66 10.36 1.33 -9.70
C VAL A 66 10.51 1.27 -8.19
N TRP A 67 9.82 2.15 -7.45
CA TRP A 67 9.94 2.20 -6.00
C TRP A 67 9.40 0.93 -5.32
N ARG A 68 8.30 0.35 -5.80
CA ARG A 68 7.81 -0.95 -5.31
C ARG A 68 8.89 -2.01 -5.47
N SER A 69 9.52 -2.07 -6.64
CA SER A 69 10.56 -3.06 -6.93
C SER A 69 11.77 -2.91 -6.01
N ILE A 70 12.19 -1.67 -5.74
CA ILE A 70 13.27 -1.36 -4.78
C ILE A 70 12.85 -1.76 -3.34
N CYS A 71 11.66 -1.39 -2.91
CA CYS A 71 11.11 -1.72 -1.59
C CYS A 71 11.10 -3.24 -1.36
N VAL A 72 10.59 -4.00 -2.34
CA VAL A 72 10.59 -5.47 -2.28
C VAL A 72 12.02 -6.02 -2.25
N ALA A 73 12.95 -5.46 -3.02
CA ALA A 73 14.34 -5.91 -3.01
C ALA A 73 14.97 -5.76 -1.62
N LEU A 74 14.68 -4.63 -0.97
CA LEU A 74 15.15 -4.36 0.39
C LEU A 74 14.49 -5.29 1.41
N VAL A 75 13.20 -5.62 1.27
CA VAL A 75 12.53 -6.65 2.10
C VAL A 75 13.24 -7.99 1.95
N VAL A 76 13.52 -8.42 0.72
CA VAL A 76 14.26 -9.65 0.42
C VAL A 76 15.64 -9.64 1.08
N ILE A 77 16.38 -8.53 1.01
CA ILE A 77 17.69 -8.36 1.67
C ILE A 77 17.56 -8.46 3.20
N THR A 78 16.61 -7.74 3.80
CA THR A 78 16.46 -7.74 5.25
C THR A 78 16.05 -9.09 5.81
N HIS A 79 15.40 -9.94 5.00
CA HIS A 79 15.03 -11.28 5.39
C HIS A 79 16.05 -12.35 5.01
N SER A 80 17.00 -12.06 4.10
CA SER A 80 18.14 -12.95 3.83
C SER A 80 19.23 -12.85 4.88
N ASN A 81 19.37 -11.68 5.49
CA ASN A 81 20.37 -11.43 6.51
C ASN A 81 19.75 -10.62 7.64
N GLU A 82 19.43 -11.30 8.75
CA GLU A 82 18.79 -10.65 9.89
C GLU A 82 19.64 -9.51 10.47
N ALA A 83 20.97 -9.52 10.28
CA ALA A 83 21.82 -8.40 10.69
C ALA A 83 21.43 -7.08 9.98
N TYR A 84 20.97 -7.12 8.72
CA TYR A 84 20.47 -5.91 8.06
C TYR A 84 19.24 -5.33 8.76
N ALA A 85 18.35 -6.20 9.22
CA ALA A 85 17.15 -5.83 9.95
C ALA A 85 17.48 -5.41 11.40
N GLU A 86 18.37 -6.12 12.08
CA GLU A 86 18.75 -5.86 13.47
C GLU A 86 19.54 -4.56 13.61
N TRP A 87 20.43 -4.25 12.67
CA TRP A 87 21.21 -3.01 12.69
C TRP A 87 20.54 -1.86 11.96
N ASN A 88 19.28 -2.06 11.53
CA ASN A 88 18.48 -1.09 10.82
C ASN A 88 19.26 -0.40 9.67
N VAL A 89 19.95 -1.21 8.86
CA VAL A 89 20.82 -0.71 7.79
C VAL A 89 19.99 0.11 6.80
N PHE A 90 20.46 1.32 6.47
CA PHE A 90 19.72 2.33 5.68
C PHE A 90 18.33 2.69 6.21
N ALA A 91 18.07 2.39 7.48
CA ALA A 91 16.76 2.52 8.10
C ALA A 91 15.61 1.91 7.29
N VAL A 92 15.88 0.79 6.59
CA VAL A 92 14.93 0.13 5.68
C VAL A 92 13.55 -0.08 6.34
N GLN A 93 13.54 -0.48 7.62
CA GLN A 93 12.32 -0.72 8.38
C GLN A 93 11.45 0.53 8.57
N ALA A 94 12.06 1.72 8.55
CA ALA A 94 11.37 2.99 8.82
C ALA A 94 10.67 3.59 7.59
N TRP A 95 10.94 3.12 6.38
CA TRP A 95 10.37 3.75 5.16
C TRP A 95 9.86 2.76 4.12
N VAL A 96 10.37 1.52 4.07
CA VAL A 96 9.98 0.56 3.02
C VAL A 96 8.51 0.14 3.14
N LEU A 97 8.05 -0.25 4.33
CA LEU A 97 6.63 -0.60 4.53
C LEU A 97 5.71 0.61 4.33
N PRO A 98 6.01 1.81 4.90
CA PRO A 98 5.27 3.02 4.58
C PRO A 98 5.17 3.30 3.08
N TYR A 99 6.25 3.13 2.31
CA TYR A 99 6.22 3.34 0.86
C TYR A 99 5.34 2.33 0.13
N LEU A 100 5.38 1.06 0.53
CA LEU A 100 4.49 0.04 -0.03
C LEU A 100 3.01 0.37 0.25
N GLU A 101 2.70 0.91 1.43
CA GLU A 101 1.36 1.39 1.79
C GLU A 101 0.96 2.63 0.99
N LEU A 102 1.85 3.61 0.83
CA LEU A 102 1.60 4.80 0.02
C LEU A 102 1.29 4.42 -1.43
N ILE A 103 2.10 3.52 -2.00
CA ILE A 103 1.90 2.99 -3.35
C ILE A 103 0.54 2.29 -3.45
N SER A 104 0.22 1.43 -2.48
CA SER A 104 -1.00 0.63 -2.51
C SER A 104 -2.25 1.51 -2.34
N GLY A 105 -2.23 2.46 -1.41
CA GLY A 105 -3.31 3.44 -1.21
C GLY A 105 -3.53 4.31 -2.44
N THR A 106 -2.44 4.83 -3.03
CA THR A 106 -2.51 5.65 -4.25
C THR A 106 -3.10 4.85 -5.42
N LEU A 107 -2.65 3.60 -5.61
CA LEU A 107 -3.15 2.73 -6.68
C LEU A 107 -4.60 2.30 -6.46
N CYS A 108 -5.00 2.07 -5.21
CA CYS A 108 -6.37 1.77 -4.85
C CYS A 108 -7.29 2.94 -5.20
N ALA A 109 -6.86 4.18 -4.93
CA ALA A 109 -7.59 5.40 -5.27
C ALA A 109 -7.80 5.58 -6.78
N VAL A 110 -6.74 5.42 -7.60
CA VAL A 110 -6.83 5.65 -9.06
C VAL A 110 -7.32 4.46 -9.88
N SER A 111 -7.49 3.29 -9.25
CA SER A 111 -7.97 2.12 -9.98
C SER A 111 -9.34 2.44 -10.58
N LYS A 112 -9.62 1.93 -11.78
CA LYS A 112 -10.99 1.88 -12.32
C LYS A 112 -11.68 0.57 -11.95
N ARG A 113 -10.93 -0.39 -11.43
CA ARG A 113 -11.44 -1.72 -11.09
C ARG A 113 -12.17 -1.68 -9.76
N GLY A 114 -13.21 -2.51 -9.64
CA GLY A 114 -13.90 -2.72 -8.38
C GLY A 114 -12.97 -3.25 -7.30
N VAL A 115 -13.30 -2.99 -6.04
CA VAL A 115 -12.49 -3.43 -4.89
C VAL A 115 -12.40 -4.95 -4.82
N LEU A 116 -13.44 -5.67 -5.23
CA LEU A 116 -13.41 -7.14 -5.28
C LEU A 116 -12.35 -7.69 -6.26
N ASP A 117 -12.15 -7.05 -7.42
CA ASP A 117 -11.07 -7.47 -8.35
C ASP A 117 -9.70 -7.23 -7.73
N TYR A 118 -9.53 -6.11 -7.02
CA TYR A 118 -8.29 -5.82 -6.30
C TYR A 118 -8.01 -6.87 -5.21
N MET A 119 -9.01 -7.20 -4.38
CA MET A 119 -8.89 -8.22 -3.35
C MET A 119 -8.62 -9.62 -3.94
N ALA A 120 -9.37 -10.01 -4.97
CA ALA A 120 -9.21 -11.30 -5.63
C ALA A 120 -7.78 -11.50 -6.17
N LYS A 121 -7.21 -10.45 -6.76
CA LYS A 121 -5.82 -10.47 -7.21
C LYS A 121 -4.84 -10.61 -6.06
N LEU A 122 -4.96 -9.79 -5.02
CA LEU A 122 -4.07 -9.88 -3.86
C LEU A 122 -4.10 -11.29 -3.27
N LEU A 123 -5.29 -11.86 -3.10
CA LEU A 123 -5.45 -13.22 -2.58
C LEU A 123 -4.85 -14.27 -3.51
N LEU A 124 -5.02 -14.15 -4.83
CA LEU A 124 -4.38 -15.07 -5.78
C LEU A 124 -2.85 -15.07 -5.65
N TYR A 125 -2.22 -13.88 -5.59
CA TYR A 125 -0.77 -13.76 -5.38
C TYR A 125 -0.34 -14.35 -4.04
N THR A 126 -1.14 -14.08 -3.02
CA THR A 126 -0.93 -14.55 -1.66
C THR A 126 -0.97 -16.08 -1.61
N SER A 127 -1.97 -16.70 -2.24
CA SER A 127 -2.08 -18.16 -2.38
C SER A 127 -0.86 -18.74 -3.08
N ALA A 128 -0.45 -18.13 -4.20
CA ALA A 128 0.69 -18.61 -4.99
C ALA A 128 2.01 -18.53 -4.18
N GLY A 129 2.27 -17.41 -3.50
CA GLY A 129 3.46 -17.28 -2.68
C GLY A 129 3.48 -18.21 -1.47
N CYS A 130 2.33 -18.42 -0.82
CA CYS A 130 2.23 -19.37 0.29
C CYS A 130 2.48 -20.81 -0.16
N LEU A 131 1.95 -21.19 -1.32
CA LEU A 131 2.25 -22.50 -1.91
C LEU A 131 3.76 -22.65 -2.16
N MET A 132 4.42 -21.64 -2.73
CA MET A 132 5.88 -21.68 -2.93
C MET A 132 6.65 -21.82 -1.61
N ASN A 133 6.28 -21.04 -0.59
CA ASN A 133 6.92 -21.11 0.73
C ASN A 133 6.72 -22.48 1.40
N LEU A 134 5.51 -23.03 1.30
CA LEU A 134 5.14 -24.34 1.81
C LEU A 134 5.98 -25.45 1.13
N LEU A 135 6.06 -25.42 -0.20
CA LEU A 135 6.85 -26.39 -0.98
C LEU A 135 8.33 -26.32 -0.63
N ALA A 136 8.89 -25.11 -0.47
CA ALA A 136 10.28 -24.93 -0.07
C ALA A 136 10.56 -25.43 1.36
N CYS A 137 9.62 -25.17 2.29
CA CYS A 137 9.72 -25.66 3.67
C CYS A 137 9.70 -27.19 3.73
N SER A 138 8.82 -27.81 2.95
CA SER A 138 8.76 -29.27 2.77
C SER A 138 10.05 -29.82 2.16
N ALA A 139 10.57 -29.19 1.11
CA ALA A 139 11.82 -29.59 0.45
C ALA A 139 13.06 -29.51 1.35
N ARG A 140 13.09 -28.57 2.30
CA ARG A 140 14.16 -28.46 3.32
C ARG A 140 14.16 -29.62 4.32
N GLY A 141 13.06 -30.37 4.41
CA GLY A 141 12.94 -31.50 5.33
C GLY A 141 12.91 -31.10 6.82
N SER A 142 12.52 -29.86 7.14
CA SER A 142 12.40 -29.42 8.54
C SER A 142 11.29 -30.23 9.23
N PRO A 143 11.56 -30.94 10.33
CA PRO A 143 10.52 -31.69 11.07
C PRO A 143 9.44 -30.76 11.66
N GLN A 144 9.71 -29.45 11.73
CA GLN A 144 8.80 -28.41 12.23
C GLN A 144 8.21 -27.54 11.12
N TRP A 145 8.22 -28.04 9.87
CA TRP A 145 7.80 -27.26 8.72
C TRP A 145 6.39 -26.66 8.87
N TRP A 146 5.45 -27.34 9.54
CA TRP A 146 4.10 -26.81 9.76
C TRP A 146 4.09 -25.60 10.72
N SER A 147 4.78 -25.68 11.85
CA SER A 147 4.88 -24.56 12.80
C SER A 147 5.68 -23.39 12.21
N ASP A 148 6.73 -23.68 11.45
CA ASP A 148 7.51 -22.66 10.75
C ASP A 148 6.70 -22.00 9.64
N THR A 149 5.85 -22.77 8.95
CA THR A 149 4.94 -22.25 7.93
C THR A 149 3.87 -21.39 8.56
N ALA A 150 3.18 -21.87 9.59
CA ALA A 150 2.17 -21.09 10.28
C ALA A 150 2.77 -19.77 10.82
N LEU A 151 3.82 -19.82 11.63
CA LEU A 151 4.34 -18.62 12.28
C LEU A 151 5.03 -17.65 11.31
N ASN A 152 5.80 -18.15 10.34
CA ASN A 152 6.61 -17.28 9.48
C ASN A 152 5.96 -17.00 8.12
N VAL A 153 5.23 -17.95 7.53
CA VAL A 153 4.55 -17.75 6.23
C VAL A 153 3.22 -17.04 6.43
N ALA A 154 2.46 -17.35 7.49
CA ALA A 154 1.20 -16.65 7.71
C ALA A 154 1.39 -15.21 8.20
N PHE A 155 2.51 -14.87 8.85
CA PHE A 155 2.82 -13.46 9.11
C PHE A 155 2.90 -12.63 7.82
N GLN A 156 3.34 -13.24 6.70
CA GLN A 156 3.44 -12.57 5.40
C GLN A 156 2.08 -12.40 4.73
N LEU A 157 1.14 -13.29 5.02
CA LEU A 157 -0.28 -13.13 4.69
C LEU A 157 -0.84 -11.86 5.32
N GLY A 158 -0.39 -11.52 6.52
CA GLY A 158 -0.86 -10.36 7.28
C GLY A 158 -0.86 -9.08 6.45
N PHE A 159 0.24 -8.81 5.72
CA PHE A 159 0.36 -7.60 4.89
C PHE A 159 -0.65 -7.54 3.73
N THR A 160 -0.86 -8.63 2.99
CA THR A 160 -1.82 -8.60 1.86
C THR A 160 -3.27 -8.60 2.31
N PHE A 161 -3.58 -9.32 3.38
CA PHE A 161 -4.90 -9.27 4.01
C PHE A 161 -5.20 -7.87 4.52
N GLN A 162 -4.23 -7.24 5.17
CA GLN A 162 -4.30 -5.86 5.61
C GLN A 162 -4.63 -4.93 4.43
N LEU A 163 -3.89 -5.02 3.32
CA LEU A 163 -4.18 -4.23 2.12
C LEU A 163 -5.59 -4.48 1.54
N ALA A 164 -6.05 -5.73 1.56
CA ALA A 164 -7.39 -6.09 1.08
C ALA A 164 -8.48 -5.48 1.97
N ILE A 165 -8.30 -5.54 3.30
CA ILE A 165 -9.20 -4.95 4.29
C ILE A 165 -9.21 -3.42 4.13
N PHE A 166 -8.06 -2.78 4.02
CA PHE A 166 -7.98 -1.32 3.84
C PHE A 166 -8.62 -0.86 2.53
N GLY A 167 -8.44 -1.61 1.44
CA GLY A 167 -9.15 -1.36 0.19
C GLY A 167 -10.67 -1.45 0.32
N LEU A 168 -11.17 -2.40 1.12
CA LEU A 168 -12.60 -2.54 1.43
C LEU A 168 -13.11 -1.38 2.29
N LEU A 169 -12.37 -1.02 3.35
CA LEU A 169 -12.69 0.12 4.21
C LEU A 169 -12.74 1.43 3.42
N MET A 170 -11.85 1.61 2.44
CA MET A 170 -11.82 2.82 1.61
C MET A 170 -12.77 2.82 0.42
N ALA A 171 -13.46 1.71 0.15
CA ALA A 171 -14.39 1.61 -0.98
C ALA A 171 -15.49 2.69 -0.99
N PRO A 172 -16.18 3.00 0.14
CA PRO A 172 -17.23 4.01 0.13
C PRO A 172 -16.67 5.43 -0.03
N LEU A 173 -15.51 5.72 0.58
CA LEU A 173 -14.82 7.00 0.41
C LEU A 173 -14.35 7.19 -1.04
N ARG A 174 -13.86 6.13 -1.70
CA ARG A 174 -13.52 6.15 -3.13
C ARG A 174 -14.69 6.59 -3.96
N TRP A 175 -15.85 5.98 -3.72
CA TRP A 175 -17.06 6.26 -4.46
C TRP A 175 -17.48 7.72 -4.31
N GLN A 176 -17.46 8.24 -3.08
CA GLN A 176 -17.82 9.63 -2.79
C GLN A 176 -16.92 10.64 -3.49
N LEU A 177 -15.61 10.39 -3.47
CA LEU A 177 -14.63 11.32 -4.03
C LEU A 177 -14.47 11.20 -5.56
N SER A 178 -14.83 10.06 -6.16
CA SER A 178 -14.67 9.84 -7.61
C SER A 178 -15.79 10.44 -8.46
N ASP A 179 -17.00 10.62 -7.91
CA ASP A 179 -18.14 11.20 -8.64
C ASP A 179 -18.94 12.16 -7.74
N PRO A 180 -18.43 13.40 -7.52
CA PRO A 180 -19.03 14.35 -6.60
C PRO A 180 -20.46 14.76 -6.97
N GLN A 181 -20.79 14.76 -8.26
CA GLN A 181 -22.12 15.16 -8.74
C GLN A 181 -23.19 14.13 -8.39
N LYS A 182 -22.84 12.84 -8.35
CA LYS A 182 -23.74 11.77 -7.90
C LYS A 182 -23.73 11.55 -6.38
N ALA A 183 -22.90 12.28 -5.64
CA ALA A 183 -22.71 12.06 -4.20
C ALA A 183 -23.83 12.67 -3.33
N SER A 184 -24.56 13.69 -3.81
CA SER A 184 -25.50 14.49 -3.01
C SER A 184 -26.76 13.76 -2.49
N SER A 185 -27.11 12.59 -3.02
CA SER A 185 -28.16 11.72 -2.44
C SER A 185 -27.61 10.53 -1.64
N ARG A 186 -26.30 10.27 -1.68
CA ARG A 186 -25.59 9.10 -1.12
C ARG A 186 -24.74 9.40 0.11
N THR A 187 -24.53 10.68 0.46
CA THR A 187 -23.84 11.11 1.68
C THR A 187 -24.34 10.39 2.95
N ARG A 188 -25.67 10.28 3.13
CA ARG A 188 -26.29 9.64 4.31
C ARG A 188 -25.99 8.13 4.39
N TRP A 189 -25.79 7.48 3.24
CA TRP A 189 -25.41 6.07 3.17
C TRP A 189 -23.95 5.84 3.54
N ASN A 190 -23.04 6.74 3.17
CA ASN A 190 -21.62 6.61 3.52
C ASN A 190 -21.37 6.86 5.01
N ILE A 191 -22.03 7.85 5.62
CA ILE A 191 -22.00 8.04 7.08
C ILE A 191 -22.59 6.82 7.79
N GLY A 192 -23.66 6.22 7.26
CA GLY A 192 -24.24 4.99 7.76
C GLY A 192 -23.28 3.80 7.68
N ILE A 193 -22.63 3.58 6.54
CA ILE A 193 -21.69 2.46 6.35
C ILE A 193 -20.43 2.62 7.22
N PHE A 194 -19.85 3.82 7.29
CA PHE A 194 -18.68 4.08 8.13
C PHE A 194 -19.01 4.08 9.62
N GLY A 195 -20.19 4.61 9.99
CA GLY A 195 -20.73 4.50 11.33
C GLY A 195 -20.96 3.04 11.73
N SER A 196 -21.55 2.22 10.85
CA SER A 196 -21.78 0.79 11.10
C SER A 196 -20.48 -0.01 11.16
N LEU A 197 -19.50 0.25 10.29
CA LEU A 197 -18.20 -0.42 10.33
C LEU A 197 -17.41 -0.06 11.60
N ALA A 198 -17.46 1.22 12.02
CA ALA A 198 -16.90 1.65 13.29
C ALA A 198 -17.62 1.00 14.48
N LEU A 199 -18.95 0.87 14.42
CA LEU A 199 -19.76 0.21 15.46
C LEU A 199 -19.49 -1.30 15.55
N CYS A 200 -19.33 -1.97 14.40
CA CYS A 200 -19.01 -3.39 14.33
C CYS A 200 -17.59 -3.68 14.81
N LEU A 201 -16.63 -2.82 14.47
CA LEU A 201 -15.25 -2.95 14.96
C LEU A 201 -15.18 -2.66 16.46
N PHE A 202 -15.90 -1.63 16.94
CA PHE A 202 -16.09 -1.39 18.37
C PHE A 202 -16.72 -2.59 19.08
N GLY A 203 -17.75 -3.20 18.49
CA GLY A 203 -18.39 -4.41 19.01
C GLY A 203 -17.47 -5.63 19.06
N ALA A 204 -16.62 -5.82 18.05
CA ALA A 204 -15.62 -6.88 18.02
C ALA A 204 -14.54 -6.67 19.10
N ILE A 205 -14.09 -5.43 19.28
CA ILE A 205 -13.13 -5.07 20.33
C ILE A 205 -13.75 -5.22 21.71
N LEU A 206 -15.02 -4.85 21.88
CA LEU A 206 -15.74 -5.03 23.14
C LEU A 206 -15.92 -6.53 23.45
N MET A 207 -16.23 -7.36 22.45
CA MET A 207 -16.30 -8.81 22.60
C MET A 207 -14.96 -9.42 22.98
N GLU A 208 -13.85 -8.97 22.37
CA GLU A 208 -12.50 -9.39 22.74
C GLU A 208 -12.18 -9.02 24.19
N VAL A 209 -12.48 -7.79 24.61
CA VAL A 209 -12.32 -7.33 26.01
C VAL A 209 -13.15 -8.17 26.99
N LEU A 210 -14.35 -8.60 26.60
CA LEU A 210 -15.23 -9.44 27.43
C LEU A 210 -14.79 -10.92 27.48
N LEU A 211 -14.25 -11.44 26.38
CA LEU A 211 -13.79 -12.82 26.25
C LEU A 211 -12.40 -13.03 26.85
N ASN A 212 -11.54 -12.01 26.83
CA ASN A 212 -10.18 -12.05 27.34
C ASN A 212 -10.11 -11.79 28.85
N LYS A 213 -10.98 -12.50 29.59
CA LYS A 213 -11.04 -12.60 31.07
C LYS A 213 -9.86 -13.40 31.65
N SER A 214 -8.67 -13.34 31.03
CA SER A 214 -7.48 -14.02 31.53
C SER A 214 -6.73 -13.12 32.52
N SER A 215 -6.00 -13.76 33.44
CA SER A 215 -5.34 -13.14 34.58
C SER A 215 -4.18 -12.19 34.26
N GLU A 216 -3.76 -12.07 32.99
CA GLU A 216 -2.67 -11.17 32.56
C GLU A 216 -3.15 -9.76 32.11
N GLY A 217 -4.46 -9.50 32.17
CA GLY A 217 -4.99 -8.17 32.52
C GLY A 217 -5.48 -7.29 31.37
N LEU A 218 -6.68 -6.73 31.58
CA LEU A 218 -7.39 -5.71 30.79
C LEU A 218 -6.51 -4.58 30.22
N LYS A 219 -5.45 -4.22 30.95
CA LYS A 219 -4.51 -3.17 30.55
C LYS A 219 -3.72 -3.56 29.28
N SER A 220 -3.32 -4.82 29.17
CA SER A 220 -2.62 -5.36 28.00
C SER A 220 -3.50 -5.23 26.75
N THR A 221 -4.72 -5.78 26.78
CA THR A 221 -5.66 -5.71 25.64
C THR A 221 -6.02 -4.27 25.25
N THR A 222 -6.24 -3.40 26.24
CA THR A 222 -6.58 -1.99 26.02
C THR A 222 -5.46 -1.27 25.28
N ASP A 223 -4.22 -1.39 25.77
CA ASP A 223 -3.08 -0.71 25.19
C ASP A 223 -2.75 -1.27 23.80
N TYR A 224 -2.66 -2.60 23.65
CA TYR A 224 -2.17 -3.28 22.44
C TYR A 224 -3.14 -3.30 21.26
N VAL A 225 -4.46 -3.25 21.51
CA VAL A 225 -5.47 -3.45 20.46
C VAL A 225 -6.46 -2.29 20.38
N LEU A 226 -7.09 -1.92 21.50
CA LEU A 226 -8.19 -0.97 21.49
C LEU A 226 -7.72 0.43 21.06
N ILE A 227 -6.65 0.96 21.66
CA ILE A 227 -6.21 2.33 21.36
C ILE A 227 -5.76 2.47 19.90
N PRO A 228 -4.86 1.61 19.36
CA PRO A 228 -4.49 1.68 17.94
C PRO A 228 -5.68 1.57 16.99
N ALA A 229 -6.63 0.67 17.26
CA ALA A 229 -7.82 0.50 16.42
C ALA A 229 -8.72 1.74 16.45
N LEU A 230 -8.90 2.34 17.62
CA LEU A 230 -9.67 3.57 17.78
C LEU A 230 -9.00 4.76 17.08
N GLU A 231 -7.68 4.90 17.16
CA GLU A 231 -6.90 5.92 16.44
C GLU A 231 -7.15 5.80 14.92
N CYS A 232 -6.98 4.59 14.38
CA CYS A 232 -7.19 4.28 12.96
C CYS A 232 -8.64 4.54 12.51
N LEU A 233 -9.62 4.15 13.32
CA LEU A 233 -11.04 4.45 13.06
C LEU A 233 -11.34 5.95 13.10
N LEU A 234 -10.80 6.66 14.09
CA LEU A 234 -10.98 8.09 14.24
C LEU A 234 -10.37 8.84 13.05
N HIS A 235 -9.23 8.34 12.53
CA HIS A 235 -8.62 8.87 11.31
C HIS A 235 -9.56 8.74 10.11
N VAL A 236 -10.13 7.55 9.87
CA VAL A 236 -11.09 7.31 8.78
C VAL A 236 -12.34 8.16 8.95
N LEU A 237 -12.90 8.22 10.16
CA LEU A 237 -14.07 9.02 10.47
C LEU A 237 -13.81 10.51 10.20
N MET A 238 -12.67 11.03 10.68
CA MET A 238 -12.24 12.40 10.43
C MET A 238 -12.16 12.67 8.93
N LEU A 239 -11.54 11.80 8.14
CA LEU A 239 -11.44 11.95 6.68
C LEU A 239 -12.82 12.01 6.02
N CYS A 240 -13.75 11.15 6.42
CA CYS A 240 -15.11 11.14 5.88
C CYS A 240 -15.90 12.40 6.23
N VAL A 241 -15.87 12.81 7.51
CA VAL A 241 -16.54 14.03 8.00
C VAL A 241 -16.00 15.26 7.29
N LEU A 242 -14.67 15.38 7.20
CA LEU A 242 -14.03 16.50 6.51
C LEU A 242 -14.31 16.46 4.99
N ALA A 243 -14.32 15.29 4.36
CA ALA A 243 -14.59 15.18 2.92
C ALA A 243 -16.00 15.63 2.54
N GLU A 244 -16.95 15.42 3.44
CA GLU A 244 -18.34 15.85 3.27
C GLU A 244 -18.54 17.33 3.57
N HIS A 245 -18.04 17.80 4.72
CA HIS A 245 -18.37 19.13 5.21
C HIS A 245 -17.41 20.22 4.77
N LEU A 246 -16.19 19.90 4.32
CA LEU A 246 -15.29 20.93 3.80
C LEU A 246 -15.75 21.41 2.43
N PRO A 247 -15.89 22.74 2.23
CA PRO A 247 -16.13 23.31 0.91
C PRO A 247 -15.03 22.88 -0.07
N MET A 248 -15.34 22.78 -1.36
CA MET A 248 -14.38 22.33 -2.39
C MET A 248 -13.04 23.06 -2.33
N ARG A 249 -13.04 24.40 -2.11
CA ARG A 249 -11.82 25.21 -1.96
C ARG A 249 -10.91 24.81 -0.79
N TRP A 250 -11.47 24.18 0.24
CA TRP A 250 -10.75 23.72 1.44
C TRP A 250 -10.42 22.23 1.41
N LYS A 251 -10.86 21.48 0.39
CA LYS A 251 -10.61 20.04 0.33
C LYS A 251 -9.12 19.71 0.30
N GLY A 252 -8.26 20.57 -0.24
CA GLY A 252 -6.80 20.38 -0.15
C GLY A 252 -6.25 20.32 1.28
N PHE A 253 -6.99 20.80 2.28
CA PHE A 253 -6.64 20.68 3.69
C PHE A 253 -6.79 19.24 4.24
N LEU A 254 -7.59 18.38 3.59
CA LEU A 254 -7.80 16.98 4.02
C LEU A 254 -6.50 16.23 4.19
N GLY A 255 -5.60 16.32 3.21
CA GLY A 255 -4.31 15.64 3.31
C GLY A 255 -3.42 16.23 4.40
N HIS A 256 -3.55 17.52 4.73
CA HIS A 256 -2.82 18.13 5.86
C HIS A 256 -3.35 17.66 7.21
N ALA A 257 -4.67 17.67 7.39
CA ALA A 257 -5.31 17.15 8.58
C ALA A 257 -4.97 15.66 8.78
N SER A 258 -4.95 14.88 7.69
CA SER A 258 -4.61 13.46 7.68
C SER A 258 -3.21 13.19 8.22
N TRP A 259 -2.17 13.84 7.69
CA TRP A 259 -0.81 13.59 8.19
C TRP A 259 -0.59 14.20 9.58
N LEU A 260 -1.20 15.33 9.90
CA LEU A 260 -1.09 15.90 11.25
C LEU A 260 -1.68 14.93 12.28
N PHE A 261 -2.85 14.36 12.02
CA PHE A 261 -3.44 13.31 12.84
C PHE A 261 -2.50 12.11 12.98
N LEU A 262 -2.09 11.53 11.84
CA LEU A 262 -1.20 10.38 11.76
C LEU A 262 0.06 10.57 12.62
N TYR A 263 0.82 11.63 12.42
CA TYR A 263 2.10 11.77 13.12
C TYR A 263 1.94 12.28 14.55
N SER A 264 0.91 13.08 14.86
CA SER A 264 0.70 13.57 16.23
C SER A 264 0.37 12.44 17.21
N THR A 265 -0.47 11.48 16.82
CA THR A 265 -0.80 10.31 17.66
C THR A 265 0.43 9.45 17.90
N ARG A 266 1.28 9.27 16.88
CA ARG A 266 2.51 8.46 16.96
C ARG A 266 3.59 9.12 17.82
N LEU A 267 3.67 10.44 17.85
CA LEU A 267 4.56 11.16 18.75
C LEU A 267 4.07 11.11 20.20
N ALA A 268 2.76 11.30 20.40
CA ALA A 268 2.14 11.33 21.72
C ALA A 268 2.25 10.00 22.46
N ARG A 269 2.20 8.87 21.75
CA ARG A 269 2.10 7.54 22.36
C ARG A 269 3.05 6.53 21.72
N ARG A 270 3.66 5.69 22.56
CA ARG A 270 4.38 4.49 22.10
C ARG A 270 3.40 3.55 21.38
N GLN A 271 3.82 3.02 20.24
CA GLN A 271 3.02 2.04 19.51
C GLN A 271 3.16 0.65 20.14
N PRO A 272 2.08 0.08 20.67
CA PRO A 272 2.15 -1.17 21.39
C PRO A 272 1.98 -2.33 20.39
N ARG A 273 2.79 -3.39 20.54
CA ARG A 273 2.74 -4.58 19.67
C ARG A 273 1.76 -5.63 20.18
N PRO A 274 1.04 -6.34 19.31
CA PRO A 274 1.41 -6.60 17.91
C PRO A 274 0.61 -5.83 16.85
N LEU A 275 -0.28 -4.90 17.21
CA LEU A 275 -1.20 -4.26 16.25
C LEU A 275 -0.87 -2.79 15.92
N GLY A 276 -0.16 -2.08 16.80
CA GLY A 276 0.12 -0.65 16.66
C GLY A 276 0.81 -0.28 15.35
N PRO A 277 2.00 -0.85 15.05
CA PRO A 277 2.71 -0.59 13.79
C PRO A 277 1.90 -0.93 12.53
N GLU A 278 1.12 -2.00 12.56
CA GLU A 278 0.33 -2.52 11.44
C GLU A 278 -0.85 -1.58 11.12
N LEU A 279 -1.51 -1.04 12.14
CA LEU A 279 -2.56 -0.04 11.93
C LEU A 279 -2.01 1.33 11.53
N HIS A 280 -0.81 1.70 12.00
CA HIS A 280 -0.09 2.88 11.52
C HIS A 280 0.16 2.83 10.01
N LEU A 281 0.60 1.67 9.50
CA LEU A 281 0.74 1.42 8.07
C LEU A 281 -0.59 1.62 7.31
N GLY A 282 -1.72 1.24 7.93
CA GLY A 282 -3.05 1.52 7.37
C GLY A 282 -3.42 2.99 7.30
N GLU A 283 -3.06 3.77 8.30
CA GLU A 283 -3.28 5.22 8.25
C GLU A 283 -2.41 5.89 7.17
N VAL A 284 -1.18 5.40 6.94
CA VAL A 284 -0.34 5.81 5.80
C VAL A 284 -1.03 5.47 4.47
N PHE A 285 -1.62 4.28 4.35
CA PHE A 285 -2.44 3.89 3.18
C PHE A 285 -3.62 4.85 2.98
N PHE A 286 -4.38 5.18 4.04
CA PHE A 286 -5.52 6.09 3.96
C PHE A 286 -5.08 7.48 3.54
N TRP A 287 -3.95 7.96 4.06
CA TRP A 287 -3.40 9.25 3.68
C TRP A 287 -3.03 9.30 2.20
N ALA A 288 -2.30 8.31 1.67
CA ALA A 288 -2.00 8.23 0.24
C ALA A 288 -3.27 8.14 -0.61
N PHE A 289 -4.23 7.33 -0.18
CA PHE A 289 -5.51 7.17 -0.84
C PHE A 289 -6.25 8.52 -0.96
N THR A 290 -6.40 9.24 0.16
CA THR A 290 -7.09 10.55 0.17
C THR A 290 -6.34 11.58 -0.63
N THR A 291 -5.02 11.71 -0.44
CA THR A 291 -4.21 12.73 -1.14
C THR A 291 -4.20 12.56 -2.65
N LYS A 292 -4.40 11.33 -3.14
CA LYS A 292 -4.52 11.10 -4.58
C LYS A 292 -5.86 11.53 -5.16
N LEU A 293 -6.95 11.38 -4.40
CA LEU A 293 -8.29 11.81 -4.81
C LEU A 293 -8.49 13.30 -4.61
N VAL A 294 -7.86 13.85 -3.57
CA VAL A 294 -7.91 15.26 -3.20
C VAL A 294 -6.47 15.73 -2.95
N PRO A 295 -5.83 16.37 -3.94
CA PRO A 295 -4.47 16.87 -3.81
C PRO A 295 -4.32 17.81 -2.61
N MET A 296 -3.18 17.73 -1.92
CA MET A 296 -2.91 18.59 -0.76
C MET A 296 -2.77 20.06 -1.18
N ALA A 297 -3.22 20.97 -0.31
CA ALA A 297 -2.99 22.40 -0.52
C ALA A 297 -1.49 22.70 -0.66
N GLY A 298 -1.07 23.29 -1.78
CA GLY A 298 0.35 23.55 -2.04
C GLY A 298 1.20 22.29 -2.32
N GLN A 299 0.59 21.14 -2.63
CA GLN A 299 1.32 19.89 -2.92
C GLN A 299 2.41 20.07 -3.98
N GLU A 300 2.14 20.84 -5.04
CA GLU A 300 3.14 21.13 -6.07
C GLU A 300 4.32 21.92 -5.54
N ALA A 301 4.07 22.94 -4.70
CA ALA A 301 5.12 23.75 -4.09
C ALA A 301 5.99 22.89 -3.16
N ILE A 302 5.36 22.05 -2.34
CA ILE A 302 6.05 21.08 -1.48
C ILE A 302 6.88 20.12 -2.34
N GLY A 303 6.30 19.58 -3.41
CA GLY A 303 6.98 18.69 -4.33
C GLY A 303 8.20 19.34 -4.99
N ARG A 304 8.10 20.62 -5.40
CA ARG A 304 9.24 21.37 -5.94
C ARG A 304 10.36 21.54 -4.92
N VAL A 305 10.02 21.82 -3.66
CA VAL A 305 10.99 21.91 -2.56
C VAL A 305 11.65 20.56 -2.34
N MET A 306 10.86 19.49 -2.24
CA MET A 306 11.34 18.11 -2.05
C MET A 306 12.26 17.69 -3.20
N THR A 307 11.91 17.96 -4.46
CA THR A 307 12.76 17.63 -5.62
C THR A 307 14.09 18.39 -5.63
N LYS A 308 14.14 19.63 -5.13
CA LYS A 308 15.39 20.39 -5.07
C LYS A 308 16.26 20.01 -3.86
N LEU A 309 15.62 19.66 -2.75
CA LEU A 309 16.28 19.45 -1.47
C LEU A 309 16.45 17.98 -1.08
N TRP A 310 16.00 17.01 -1.89
CA TRP A 310 16.05 15.58 -1.53
C TRP A 310 17.43 15.08 -1.08
N PRO A 311 18.58 15.49 -1.66
CA PRO A 311 19.88 15.01 -1.18
C PRO A 311 20.18 15.52 0.22
N PHE A 312 19.86 16.79 0.50
CA PHE A 312 20.03 17.39 1.83
C PHE A 312 19.08 16.78 2.85
N LEU A 313 17.83 16.50 2.45
CA LEU A 313 16.85 15.83 3.28
C LEU A 313 17.28 14.41 3.62
N LEU A 314 17.87 13.67 2.69
CA LEU A 314 18.44 12.34 2.97
C LEU A 314 19.60 12.41 3.96
N VAL A 315 20.51 13.37 3.81
CA VAL A 315 21.60 13.57 4.78
C VAL A 315 21.03 13.93 6.15
N ALA A 316 20.05 14.84 6.20
CA ALA A 316 19.39 15.21 7.46
C ALA A 316 18.71 14.00 8.11
N CYS A 317 17.94 13.21 7.36
CA CYS A 317 17.35 11.97 7.87
C CYS A 317 18.43 11.00 8.38
N GLY A 318 19.52 10.82 7.63
CA GLY A 318 20.65 9.98 8.04
C GLY A 318 21.33 10.43 9.33
N LEU A 319 21.41 11.75 9.57
CA LEU A 319 21.95 12.33 10.81
C LEU A 319 20.96 12.26 11.99
N LEU A 320 19.66 12.34 11.72
CA LEU A 320 18.61 12.21 12.74
C LEU A 320 18.46 10.78 13.23
N LEU A 321 18.64 9.82 12.32
CA LEU A 321 18.66 8.40 12.64
C LEU A 321 19.97 8.07 13.36
N ARG A 322 19.88 7.44 14.53
CA ARG A 322 21.07 7.02 15.27
C ARG A 322 21.72 5.85 14.51
N PRO A 323 22.97 5.99 14.02
CA PRO A 323 23.65 4.88 13.35
C PRO A 323 23.96 3.77 14.36
N GLY A 324 23.91 2.51 13.90
CA GLY A 324 24.30 1.37 14.70
C GLY A 324 23.37 1.07 15.88
N VAL A 325 22.11 1.47 15.83
CA VAL A 325 21.16 1.02 16.83
C VAL A 325 20.77 -0.42 16.52
N PHE A 326 21.05 -1.30 17.50
CA PHE A 326 20.58 -2.67 17.49
C PHE A 326 19.11 -2.75 17.89
N GLY A 327 18.34 -3.51 17.13
CA GLY A 327 16.93 -3.78 17.36
C GLY A 327 16.09 -3.50 16.12
N ARG A 328 15.05 -4.32 15.94
CA ARG A 328 14.06 -4.09 14.89
C ARG A 328 13.10 -2.97 15.28
N MET A 329 13.23 -1.81 14.65
CA MET A 329 12.47 -0.60 15.01
C MET A 329 10.98 -0.70 14.68
N ASP A 330 10.64 -1.50 13.67
CA ASP A 330 9.27 -1.87 13.35
C ASP A 330 8.64 -2.77 14.43
N GLN A 331 9.48 -3.44 15.23
CA GLN A 331 9.04 -4.37 16.27
C GLN A 331 9.06 -3.80 17.68
N TYR A 332 10.06 -2.98 17.95
CA TYR A 332 10.34 -2.44 19.28
C TYR A 332 10.40 -0.92 19.20
N PRO A 333 9.24 -0.24 19.07
CA PRO A 333 9.21 1.20 18.93
C PRO A 333 9.66 1.90 20.20
N TRP A 334 10.24 3.08 20.01
CA TRP A 334 10.92 3.84 21.04
C TRP A 334 10.03 4.32 22.20
N ASP A 335 10.51 4.10 23.41
CA ASP A 335 9.92 4.63 24.65
C ASP A 335 10.12 6.14 24.79
N SER A 336 11.26 6.66 24.32
CA SER A 336 11.58 8.08 24.47
C SER A 336 10.83 8.92 23.43
N PHE A 337 10.26 10.04 23.86
CA PHE A 337 9.61 11.00 22.95
C PHE A 337 10.58 11.51 21.88
N ALA A 338 11.82 11.81 22.26
CA ALA A 338 12.84 12.32 21.34
C ALA A 338 13.18 11.32 20.21
N ASP A 339 13.24 10.02 20.52
CA ASP A 339 13.53 9.00 19.51
C ASP A 339 12.33 8.74 18.60
N ARG A 340 11.10 8.84 19.13
CA ARG A 340 9.89 8.84 18.30
C ARG A 340 9.88 10.03 17.34
N VAL A 341 10.21 11.24 17.82
CA VAL A 341 10.33 12.42 16.95
C VAL A 341 11.33 12.17 15.82
N ARG A 342 12.53 11.67 16.12
CA ARG A 342 13.54 11.39 15.09
C ARG A 342 13.06 10.39 14.05
N MET A 343 12.49 9.27 14.49
CA MET A 343 11.99 8.21 13.62
C MET A 343 10.86 8.71 12.73
N TYR A 344 9.79 9.24 13.32
CA TYR A 344 8.59 9.64 12.60
C TYR A 344 8.78 10.91 11.76
N LEU A 345 9.72 11.79 12.12
CA LEU A 345 10.10 12.90 11.26
C LEU A 345 10.78 12.41 9.96
N CYS A 346 11.66 11.40 10.06
CA CYS A 346 12.30 10.81 8.88
C CYS A 346 11.27 10.11 7.98
N GLU A 347 10.38 9.33 8.57
CA GLU A 347 9.26 8.69 7.87
C GLU A 347 8.37 9.75 7.19
N PHE A 348 8.00 10.81 7.91
CA PHE A 348 7.21 11.92 7.36
C PHE A 348 7.88 12.57 6.16
N ILE A 349 9.16 12.93 6.26
CA ILE A 349 9.92 13.54 5.17
C ILE A 349 9.94 12.61 3.95
N ALA A 350 10.22 11.32 4.17
CA ALA A 350 10.25 10.31 3.12
C ALA A 350 8.88 10.17 2.44
N CYS A 351 7.81 10.00 3.22
CA CYS A 351 6.44 9.87 2.71
C CYS A 351 5.96 11.12 1.98
N MET A 352 6.26 12.32 2.50
CA MET A 352 5.96 13.59 1.86
C MET A 352 6.69 13.73 0.52
N ALA A 353 8.00 13.44 0.49
CA ALA A 353 8.76 13.46 -0.75
C ALA A 353 8.14 12.48 -1.77
N PHE A 354 7.82 11.27 -1.33
CA PHE A 354 7.23 10.24 -2.17
C PHE A 354 5.90 10.65 -2.82
N LEU A 355 5.00 11.28 -2.05
CA LEU A 355 3.68 11.72 -2.52
C LEU A 355 3.72 13.01 -3.37
N THR A 356 4.66 13.91 -3.10
CA THR A 356 4.63 15.27 -3.67
C THR A 356 5.57 15.46 -4.87
N ILE A 357 6.71 14.78 -4.92
CA ILE A 357 7.67 14.87 -6.04
C ILE A 357 7.00 14.57 -7.39
N PRO A 358 6.22 13.48 -7.57
CA PRO A 358 5.62 13.16 -8.86
C PRO A 358 4.65 14.24 -9.38
N VAL A 359 4.05 15.00 -8.45
CA VAL A 359 3.04 16.04 -8.74
C VAL A 359 3.68 17.39 -9.07
N SER A 360 4.96 17.60 -8.75
CA SER A 360 5.64 18.91 -8.83
C SER A 360 5.78 19.54 -10.23
N ASN A 361 5.27 18.90 -11.29
CA ASN A 361 5.24 19.40 -12.67
C ASN A 361 6.57 20.02 -13.16
N LEU A 362 7.69 19.52 -12.66
CA LEU A 362 9.00 19.99 -13.08
C LEU A 362 9.29 19.52 -14.52
N PRO A 363 9.87 20.37 -15.36
CA PRO A 363 10.28 19.98 -16.73
C PRO A 363 11.31 18.84 -16.70
N ASP A 364 12.10 18.76 -15.62
CA ASP A 364 13.12 17.73 -15.38
C ASP A 364 12.60 16.58 -14.51
N LYS A 365 11.34 16.14 -14.70
CA LYS A 365 10.91 14.86 -14.10
C LYS A 365 11.89 13.77 -14.55
N LEU A 366 12.16 12.80 -13.67
CA LEU A 366 12.90 11.58 -14.01
C LEU A 366 12.22 10.92 -15.22
N ALA A 367 12.70 11.26 -16.41
CA ALA A 367 12.20 10.76 -17.66
C ALA A 367 12.76 9.35 -17.82
N PHE A 368 12.00 8.37 -17.33
CA PHE A 368 12.35 6.99 -17.57
C PHE A 368 12.27 6.72 -19.08
N PRO A 369 13.29 6.06 -19.67
CA PRO A 369 13.25 5.67 -21.07
C PRO A 369 11.97 4.87 -21.36
N GLN A 370 11.33 5.12 -22.51
CA GLN A 370 10.07 4.43 -22.86
C GLN A 370 10.25 2.91 -22.92
N SER A 371 11.46 2.42 -23.20
CA SER A 371 11.82 1.01 -23.12
C SER A 371 11.57 0.42 -21.72
N TRP A 372 11.85 1.16 -20.65
CA TRP A 372 11.65 0.71 -19.27
C TRP A 372 10.19 0.41 -18.96
N ARG A 373 9.26 1.16 -19.56
CA ARG A 373 7.82 0.97 -19.34
C ARG A 373 7.38 -0.46 -19.59
N ARG A 374 7.93 -1.11 -20.62
CA ARG A 374 7.62 -2.50 -20.98
C ARG A 374 8.12 -3.47 -19.91
N HIS A 375 9.35 -3.27 -19.46
CA HIS A 375 9.99 -4.14 -18.46
C HIS A 375 9.38 -3.96 -17.07
N MET A 376 8.94 -2.76 -16.73
CA MET A 376 8.45 -2.41 -15.40
C MET A 376 7.07 -2.97 -15.11
N VAL A 377 6.22 -3.18 -16.13
CA VAL A 377 4.95 -3.91 -15.94
C VAL A 377 5.26 -5.29 -15.40
N TRP A 378 6.08 -6.07 -16.11
CA TRP A 378 6.42 -7.42 -15.67
C TRP A 378 7.16 -7.42 -14.32
N LEU A 379 8.11 -6.51 -14.11
CA LEU A 379 8.85 -6.41 -12.84
C LEU A 379 7.91 -6.12 -11.67
N ASN A 380 6.84 -5.37 -11.91
CA ASN A 380 5.80 -5.14 -10.92
C ASN A 380 5.07 -6.46 -10.54
N TRP A 381 4.62 -7.26 -11.51
CA TRP A 381 4.00 -8.57 -11.22
C TRP A 381 4.98 -9.47 -10.45
N TRP A 382 6.25 -9.50 -10.88
CA TRP A 382 7.29 -10.25 -10.19
C TRP A 382 7.53 -9.75 -8.78
N SER A 383 7.61 -8.44 -8.55
CA SER A 383 7.88 -7.86 -7.24
C SER A 383 6.84 -8.28 -6.20
N LEU A 384 5.57 -8.34 -6.58
CA LEU A 384 4.51 -8.79 -5.68
C LEU A 384 4.66 -10.28 -5.36
N LEU A 385 4.91 -11.12 -6.39
CA LEU A 385 5.15 -12.55 -6.18
C LEU A 385 6.40 -12.80 -5.33
N ALA A 386 7.50 -12.08 -5.60
CA ALA A 386 8.75 -12.15 -4.85
C ALA A 386 8.53 -11.75 -3.39
N PHE A 387 7.75 -10.69 -3.13
CA PHE A 387 7.36 -10.34 -1.77
C PHE A 387 6.59 -11.48 -1.09
N MET A 388 5.65 -12.16 -1.77
CA MET A 388 4.92 -13.28 -1.15
C MET A 388 5.76 -14.56 -0.97
N SER A 389 6.80 -14.75 -1.78
CA SER A 389 7.56 -16.01 -1.87
C SER A 389 9.01 -15.92 -1.40
N HIS A 390 9.48 -14.77 -0.91
CA HIS A 390 10.89 -14.57 -0.54
C HIS A 390 11.39 -15.55 0.53
N LYS A 391 10.51 -16.09 1.39
CA LYS A 391 10.88 -17.14 2.35
C LYS A 391 11.17 -18.47 1.68
N ALA A 392 10.52 -18.81 0.57
CA ALA A 392 10.84 -19.99 -0.22
C ALA A 392 12.32 -19.94 -0.66
N PHE A 393 12.75 -18.78 -1.18
CA PHE A 393 14.13 -18.57 -1.58
C PHE A 393 15.10 -18.63 -0.40
N TYR A 394 14.71 -18.04 0.74
CA TYR A 394 15.47 -18.19 1.98
C TYR A 394 15.64 -19.67 2.33
N TYR A 395 14.55 -20.45 2.44
CA TYR A 395 14.65 -21.85 2.85
C TYR A 395 15.48 -22.72 1.90
N LEU A 396 15.45 -22.45 0.60
CA LEU A 396 16.16 -23.21 -0.41
C LEU A 396 17.66 -22.85 -0.52
N VAL A 397 18.05 -21.65 -0.11
CA VAL A 397 19.41 -21.10 -0.34
C VAL A 397 20.19 -20.88 0.97
N ASP A 398 19.49 -20.71 2.09
CA ASP A 398 20.06 -20.52 3.43
C ASP A 398 21.06 -21.63 3.79
N GLY A 399 22.24 -21.21 4.28
CA GLY A 399 23.37 -22.08 4.60
C GLY A 399 24.18 -22.58 3.39
N ILE A 400 23.72 -22.41 2.16
CA ILE A 400 24.42 -22.88 0.95
C ILE A 400 25.12 -21.72 0.23
N TRP A 401 24.49 -20.53 0.15
CA TRP A 401 25.05 -19.38 -0.56
C TRP A 401 25.07 -18.11 0.31
N PRO A 402 26.00 -17.17 0.06
CA PRO A 402 25.97 -15.86 0.69
C PRO A 402 24.66 -15.10 0.42
N TRP A 403 24.23 -14.24 1.35
CA TRP A 403 22.95 -13.52 1.27
C TRP A 403 22.77 -12.71 -0.03
N TYR A 404 23.85 -12.18 -0.62
CA TYR A 404 23.78 -11.42 -1.87
C TYR A 404 23.42 -12.30 -3.06
N CYS A 405 23.76 -13.59 -3.01
CA CYS A 405 23.32 -14.55 -4.01
C CYS A 405 21.81 -14.75 -3.96
N MET A 406 21.17 -14.67 -2.79
CA MET A 406 19.70 -14.78 -2.69
C MET A 406 19.01 -13.65 -3.45
N VAL A 407 19.49 -12.42 -3.34
CA VAL A 407 18.97 -11.27 -4.10
C VAL A 407 19.14 -11.50 -5.60
N LEU A 408 20.32 -11.94 -6.00
CA LEU A 408 20.61 -12.29 -7.40
C LEU A 408 19.77 -13.46 -7.89
N THR A 409 19.44 -14.44 -7.05
CA THR A 409 18.55 -15.54 -7.42
C THR A 409 17.11 -15.05 -7.56
N VAL A 410 16.59 -14.29 -6.59
CA VAL A 410 15.22 -13.75 -6.65
C VAL A 410 15.03 -12.86 -7.87
N TYR A 411 15.96 -11.95 -8.15
CA TYR A 411 15.84 -11.04 -9.31
C TYR A 411 16.41 -11.65 -10.61
N GLY A 412 17.31 -12.61 -10.54
CA GLY A 412 17.88 -13.32 -11.69
C GLY A 412 16.94 -14.38 -12.24
N CYS A 413 16.22 -15.12 -11.39
CA CYS A 413 15.13 -16.01 -11.82
C CYS A 413 14.03 -15.21 -12.52
N ALA A 414 13.78 -14.00 -12.03
CA ALA A 414 12.94 -13.04 -12.70
C ALA A 414 13.42 -12.79 -14.14
N PHE A 415 14.71 -12.51 -14.35
CA PHE A 415 15.25 -12.29 -15.70
C PHE A 415 15.02 -13.46 -16.66
N LEU A 416 15.13 -14.72 -16.19
CA LEU A 416 14.83 -15.90 -17.00
C LEU A 416 13.36 -15.97 -17.40
N CYS A 417 12.43 -15.74 -16.47
CA CYS A 417 11.00 -15.66 -16.77
C CYS A 417 10.69 -14.50 -17.73
N PHE A 418 11.41 -13.39 -17.61
CA PHE A 418 11.31 -12.25 -18.52
C PHE A 418 11.75 -12.60 -19.95
N LEU A 419 12.85 -13.35 -20.13
CA LEU A 419 13.30 -13.80 -21.44
C LEU A 419 12.27 -14.71 -22.13
N VAL A 420 11.60 -15.57 -21.36
CA VAL A 420 10.55 -16.47 -21.86
C VAL A 420 9.25 -15.73 -22.16
N TRP A 421 8.87 -14.76 -21.34
CA TRP A 421 7.63 -13.99 -21.48
C TRP A 421 7.80 -12.72 -22.31
N ARG A 422 8.76 -12.67 -23.23
CA ARG A 422 8.85 -11.55 -24.16
C ARG A 422 7.56 -11.52 -25.00
N PRO A 423 6.66 -10.52 -24.87
CA PRO A 423 5.41 -10.53 -25.61
C PRO A 423 5.72 -10.42 -27.10
N ARG A 424 5.40 -11.46 -27.87
CA ARG A 424 5.60 -11.51 -29.34
C ARG A 424 4.77 -10.46 -30.09
N GLU A 425 3.72 -9.93 -29.46
CA GLU A 425 2.69 -9.08 -30.07
C GLU A 425 3.16 -7.73 -30.64
N MET A 426 4.42 -7.33 -30.44
CA MET A 426 4.96 -6.04 -30.93
C MET A 426 5.93 -6.17 -32.12
N GLU A 427 6.40 -7.37 -32.47
CA GLU A 427 7.07 -7.56 -33.77
C GLU A 427 6.04 -7.50 -34.92
N GLU A 428 4.77 -7.81 -34.63
CA GLU A 428 3.67 -7.73 -35.60
C GLU A 428 3.01 -6.34 -35.64
N ALA A 429 3.11 -5.53 -34.57
CA ALA A 429 2.72 -4.12 -34.57
C ALA A 429 3.85 -3.29 -35.23
N GLY A 430 4.02 -3.47 -36.54
CA GLY A 430 5.18 -3.08 -37.33
C GLY A 430 5.60 -1.60 -37.30
N GLU A 431 6.72 -1.36 -37.98
CA GLU A 431 7.48 -0.10 -38.17
C GLU A 431 6.65 1.16 -38.52
N ASN A 432 5.35 1.04 -38.78
CA ASN A 432 4.47 2.15 -39.14
C ASN A 432 3.67 2.74 -37.96
N ALA A 433 3.68 2.13 -36.78
CA ALA A 433 3.05 2.72 -35.60
C ALA A 433 3.98 3.77 -34.97
N SER A 434 4.18 4.90 -35.65
CA SER A 434 4.81 6.08 -35.05
C SER A 434 3.96 6.53 -33.86
N TRP A 435 4.38 6.12 -32.66
CA TRP A 435 3.70 6.48 -31.43
C TRP A 435 4.06 7.95 -31.15
N THR A 436 3.32 8.88 -31.74
CA THR A 436 3.43 10.31 -31.42
C THR A 436 2.99 10.46 -29.97
N GLY A 437 3.94 10.56 -29.06
CA GLY A 437 3.68 10.89 -27.66
C GLY A 437 2.90 12.19 -27.62
N SER A 438 1.59 12.08 -27.37
CA SER A 438 0.69 13.22 -27.40
C SER A 438 1.13 14.26 -26.35
N PRO A 439 1.43 15.51 -26.74
CA PRO A 439 1.72 16.62 -25.83
C PRO A 439 0.59 16.92 -24.83
N ARG A 440 -0.61 16.31 -24.98
CA ARG A 440 -1.81 16.61 -24.21
C ARG A 440 -1.88 16.07 -22.79
N ALA A 441 -0.94 15.20 -22.37
CA ALA A 441 -0.86 14.81 -20.96
C ALA A 441 -0.53 16.01 -20.03
N VAL A 442 0.06 17.08 -20.59
CA VAL A 442 0.31 18.35 -19.90
C VAL A 442 -0.95 19.23 -19.84
N GLU A 443 -1.82 19.19 -20.85
CA GLU A 443 -3.07 19.99 -20.90
C GLU A 443 -4.11 19.52 -19.85
N LEU A 444 -4.24 18.22 -19.60
CA LEU A 444 -5.24 17.71 -18.65
C LEU A 444 -4.95 18.05 -17.18
N VAL A 445 -3.70 18.37 -16.84
CA VAL A 445 -3.32 18.86 -15.50
C VAL A 445 -3.51 20.38 -15.40
N GLN A 446 -3.46 21.12 -16.51
CA GLN A 446 -3.78 22.55 -16.53
C GLN A 446 -5.29 22.82 -16.43
N VAL A 447 -6.15 21.94 -16.95
CA VAL A 447 -7.62 22.09 -16.85
C VAL A 447 -8.12 21.88 -15.41
N SER A 448 -7.43 21.09 -14.59
CA SER A 448 -7.78 20.99 -13.16
C SER A 448 -7.23 22.17 -12.34
N ALA A 449 -6.16 22.82 -12.79
CA ALA A 449 -5.64 24.05 -12.19
C ALA A 449 -6.50 25.28 -12.54
N SER A 450 -7.11 25.34 -13.73
CA SER A 450 -7.94 26.49 -14.15
C SER A 450 -9.28 26.61 -13.40
N PHE A 451 -9.73 25.56 -12.69
CA PHE A 451 -10.88 25.67 -11.77
C PHE A 451 -10.58 26.48 -10.50
N THR A 452 -9.32 26.84 -10.24
CA THR A 452 -8.95 27.69 -9.08
C THR A 452 -8.81 29.18 -9.41
N SER A 453 -8.90 29.58 -10.68
CA SER A 453 -8.69 30.99 -11.09
C SER A 453 -9.89 31.67 -11.74
N ALA A 454 -11.07 31.02 -11.80
CA ALA A 454 -12.23 31.54 -12.55
C ALA A 454 -13.30 32.24 -11.68
N GLU A 455 -13.11 32.40 -10.37
CA GLU A 455 -13.97 33.24 -9.52
C GLU A 455 -13.10 34.12 -8.62
N GLY A 456 -12.64 35.22 -9.22
CA GLY A 456 -12.06 36.39 -8.55
C GLY A 456 -12.74 37.63 -9.05
#